data_AF-A0A5B9R8A7-F1
#
_entry.id   AF-A0A5B9R8A7-F1
#
_cell.length_a   1.000
_cell.length_b   1.000
_cell.length_c   1.000
_cell.angle_alpha   90.00
_cell.angle_beta   90.00
_cell.angle_gamma   90.00
#
_symmetry.space_group_name_H-M   'P 1'
#
loop_
_entity.id
_entity.type
_entity.pdbx_description
1 polymer ?
#
loop_
_entity_poly.entity_id
_entity_poly.type
_entity_poly.pdbx_seq_one_letter_code
_entity_poly.pdbx_strand_id
1 'polypeptide(L)'
;MLNRWLAAGLMGLLALPGFSQDSLDNTPAPDAVSSDAVSSDAASPQTPALPSALIDRMFEMAANDSDRAVRRTTLEACSKLLDQLPRFTATIEQLLDSPDQAKRYDAIPYLSQVDLSAEQKVAAAIRHLRNQYAKGHGIDYRSPNVLVVLRQHSDVTLDTIVEHLNNHGDMPLLYLDMADVFGLDVDKYQPLLIEYSNSQDTAVRQRVAALLANRLDSQIRERERQQKQARLQQQARLNEQRAQRSEAEKYLSYSQRIISRYDANASGSLEQGEWDKMLMPPSAADVNEDGKITVEEYRDYLLERNKRPK
;
A
#
# COMPACT_ATOMS: atom_id res chain seq x y z
N MET A 1 -33.64 -18.80 23.40
CA MET A 1 -33.95 -17.46 23.94
C MET A 1 -32.93 -16.48 23.36
N LEU A 2 -33.46 -15.48 22.64
CA LEU A 2 -32.87 -14.22 22.16
C LEU A 2 -31.61 -14.19 21.30
N ASN A 3 -31.87 -14.08 19.99
CA ASN A 3 -31.15 -13.30 18.99
C ASN A 3 -31.18 -11.79 19.30
N ARG A 4 -30.11 -11.08 18.89
CA ARG A 4 -30.04 -9.71 18.29
C ARG A 4 -28.57 -9.29 18.32
N TRP A 5 -27.94 -8.89 17.22
CA TRP A 5 -27.96 -7.50 16.73
C TRP A 5 -27.80 -7.44 15.20
N LEU A 6 -28.56 -6.53 14.62
CA LEU A 6 -28.76 -6.26 13.20
C LEU A 6 -27.96 -5.03 12.76
N ALA A 7 -27.73 -4.99 11.46
CA ALA A 7 -27.17 -3.90 10.67
C ALA A 7 -28.04 -2.62 10.65
N ALA A 8 -27.37 -1.48 10.48
CA ALA A 8 -27.86 -0.22 9.93
C ALA A 8 -26.61 0.59 9.50
N GLY A 9 -26.56 1.38 8.43
CA GLY A 9 -27.54 1.78 7.44
C GLY A 9 -26.85 2.74 6.45
N LEU A 10 -27.41 2.74 5.25
CA LEU A 10 -27.10 3.53 4.05
C LEU A 10 -27.22 5.06 4.23
N MET A 11 -26.59 5.77 3.27
CA MET A 11 -27.01 7.02 2.61
C MET A 11 -26.74 8.38 3.28
N GLY A 12 -26.11 9.27 2.50
CA GLY A 12 -25.98 10.70 2.78
C GLY A 12 -25.27 11.44 1.65
N LEU A 13 -25.93 11.57 0.50
CA LEU A 13 -25.54 12.34 -0.69
C LEU A 13 -26.14 13.76 -0.60
N LEU A 14 -25.33 14.82 -0.51
CA LEU A 14 -25.73 16.23 -0.72
C LEU A 14 -24.48 17.01 -1.17
N ALA A 15 -24.38 17.43 -2.44
CA ALA A 15 -24.96 18.62 -3.08
C ALA A 15 -23.93 19.77 -3.18
N LEU A 16 -23.39 19.97 -4.39
CA LEU A 16 -22.56 21.11 -4.79
C LEU A 16 -23.47 22.30 -5.17
N PRO A 17 -23.11 23.56 -4.83
CA PRO A 17 -23.80 24.72 -5.38
C PRO A 17 -23.26 25.09 -6.76
N GLY A 18 -24.19 25.26 -7.70
CA GLY A 18 -23.93 25.77 -9.04
C GLY A 18 -23.56 27.25 -9.05
N PHE A 19 -22.66 27.60 -9.97
CA PHE A 19 -22.33 28.97 -10.33
C PHE A 19 -22.89 29.22 -11.73
N SER A 20 -23.93 30.05 -11.82
CA SER A 20 -24.53 30.50 -13.07
C SER A 20 -23.65 31.57 -13.73
N GLN A 21 -23.41 31.38 -15.03
CA GLN A 21 -23.06 32.44 -15.98
C GLN A 21 -24.30 33.29 -16.27
N ASP A 22 -24.13 34.60 -16.38
CA ASP A 22 -24.95 35.40 -17.29
C ASP A 22 -24.34 36.78 -17.61
N SER A 23 -24.67 37.22 -18.83
CA SER A 23 -24.49 38.54 -19.46
C SER A 23 -23.06 38.95 -19.86
N LEU A 24 -22.67 38.84 -21.14
CA LEU A 24 -23.04 39.67 -22.30
C LEU A 24 -22.65 41.15 -22.13
N ASP A 25 -21.56 41.57 -22.78
CA ASP A 25 -21.69 42.67 -23.72
C ASP A 25 -20.66 42.58 -24.85
N ASN A 26 -21.14 42.87 -26.06
CA ASN A 26 -20.49 42.61 -27.34
C ASN A 26 -20.40 43.94 -28.11
N THR A 27 -19.34 44.07 -28.92
CA THR A 27 -19.08 45.05 -30.00
C THR A 27 -18.56 46.47 -29.65
N PRO A 28 -17.86 47.16 -30.57
CA PRO A 28 -16.93 46.68 -31.62
C PRO A 28 -15.59 47.46 -31.66
N ALA A 29 -14.61 46.90 -32.39
CA ALA A 29 -13.42 47.59 -32.91
C ALA A 29 -13.84 48.65 -33.98
N PRO A 30 -13.04 49.70 -34.29
CA PRO A 30 -11.77 49.50 -35.03
C PRO A 30 -10.66 50.52 -34.72
N ASP A 31 -9.40 50.14 -34.94
CA ASP A 31 -8.56 50.75 -35.98
C ASP A 31 -7.09 50.35 -35.83
N ALA A 32 -6.51 50.02 -36.97
CA ALA A 32 -5.12 49.66 -37.15
C ALA A 32 -4.23 50.91 -37.02
N VAL A 33 -3.20 50.83 -36.17
CA VAL A 33 -1.96 51.60 -36.39
C VAL A 33 -0.75 50.70 -36.18
N SER A 34 0.07 50.76 -37.23
CA SER A 34 1.36 50.18 -37.48
C SER A 34 2.41 50.33 -36.36
N SER A 35 3.28 49.32 -36.29
CA SER A 35 4.73 49.39 -36.03
C SER A 35 5.23 50.30 -34.91
N ASP A 36 5.78 49.68 -33.86
CA ASP A 36 7.21 49.84 -33.58
C ASP A 36 7.75 48.71 -32.70
N ALA A 37 8.91 48.21 -33.10
CA ALA A 37 9.69 47.23 -32.39
C ALA A 37 10.25 47.87 -31.10
N VAL A 38 9.84 47.34 -29.94
CA VAL A 38 10.54 47.58 -28.67
C VAL A 38 10.96 46.22 -28.14
N SER A 39 12.26 45.96 -28.23
CA SER A 39 12.94 44.89 -27.50
C SER A 39 12.68 45.06 -26.00
N SER A 40 11.75 44.27 -25.46
CA SER A 40 11.62 44.09 -24.02
C SER A 40 12.58 42.98 -23.58
N ASP A 41 13.83 43.36 -23.38
CA ASP A 41 14.78 42.60 -22.58
C ASP A 41 14.31 42.69 -21.12
N ALA A 42 13.31 41.89 -20.78
CA ALA A 42 12.77 41.79 -19.43
C ALA A 42 13.77 40.99 -18.59
N ALA A 43 14.81 41.66 -18.12
CA ALA A 43 15.64 41.18 -17.04
C ALA A 43 14.73 40.85 -15.85
N SER A 44 14.57 39.56 -15.55
CA SER A 44 13.94 39.09 -14.33
C SER A 44 14.48 39.90 -13.14
N PRO A 45 13.61 40.42 -12.24
CA PRO A 45 14.07 41.16 -11.09
C PRO A 45 15.00 40.27 -10.27
N GLN A 46 16.30 40.55 -10.32
CA GLN A 46 17.27 39.88 -9.47
C GLN A 46 16.98 40.32 -8.04
N THR A 47 16.43 39.41 -7.24
CA THR A 47 16.29 39.57 -5.80
C THR A 47 17.65 40.02 -5.24
N PRO A 48 17.74 41.15 -4.52
CA PRO A 48 19.02 41.62 -4.00
C PRO A 48 19.60 40.55 -3.08
N ALA A 49 20.78 40.03 -3.45
CA ALA A 49 21.49 39.04 -2.65
C ALA A 49 21.75 39.60 -1.25
N LEU A 50 21.44 38.82 -0.21
CA LEU A 50 21.73 39.20 1.16
C LEU A 50 23.24 39.46 1.34
N PRO A 51 23.65 40.49 2.09
CA PRO A 51 25.06 40.73 2.40
C PRO A 51 25.71 39.48 3.02
N SER A 52 26.82 39.03 2.47
CA SER A 52 27.54 37.82 2.91
C SER A 52 27.84 37.82 4.41
N ALA A 53 28.22 38.98 4.96
CA ALA A 53 28.49 39.15 6.39
C ALA A 53 27.28 38.85 7.29
N LEU A 54 26.05 39.11 6.84
CA LEU A 54 24.85 38.79 7.60
C LEU A 54 24.60 37.28 7.60
N ILE A 55 24.79 36.61 6.46
CA ILE A 55 24.69 35.16 6.34
C ILE A 55 25.72 34.49 7.26
N ASP A 56 26.97 34.96 7.25
CA ASP A 56 28.03 34.46 8.12
C ASP A 56 27.66 34.57 9.60
N ARG A 57 27.16 35.73 10.01
CA ARG A 57 26.72 35.96 11.39
C ARG A 57 25.55 35.06 11.78
N MET A 58 24.62 34.79 10.87
CA MET A 58 23.49 33.88 11.12
C MET A 58 23.96 32.44 11.39
N PHE A 59 24.90 31.94 10.59
CA PHE A 59 25.47 30.60 10.80
C PHE A 59 26.30 30.52 12.10
N GLU A 60 27.04 31.57 12.43
CA GLU A 60 27.77 31.65 13.70
C GLU A 60 26.82 31.58 14.89
N MET A 61 25.73 32.36 14.87
CA MET A 61 24.70 32.34 15.91
C MET A 61 24.01 30.98 15.99
N ALA A 62 23.67 30.37 14.86
CA ALA A 62 23.03 29.05 14.80
C ALA A 62 23.89 27.96 15.47
N ALA A 63 25.21 27.98 15.28
CA ALA A 63 26.12 26.99 15.84
C ALA A 63 26.49 27.25 17.31
N ASN A 64 26.73 28.52 17.66
CA ASN A 64 27.51 28.87 18.85
C ASN A 64 26.76 29.69 19.90
N ASP A 65 25.63 30.31 19.56
CA ASP A 65 24.94 31.19 20.52
C ASP A 65 24.55 30.42 21.79
N SER A 66 24.72 31.03 22.96
CA SER A 66 24.36 30.42 24.24
C SER A 66 22.84 30.32 24.42
N ASP A 67 22.10 31.29 23.89
CA ASP A 67 20.65 31.34 23.99
C ASP A 67 20.00 30.40 22.97
N ARG A 68 19.18 29.49 23.49
CA ARG A 68 18.50 28.47 22.69
C ARG A 68 17.49 29.06 21.71
N ALA A 69 16.75 30.09 22.12
CA ALA A 69 15.74 30.73 21.28
C ALA A 69 16.42 31.45 20.11
N VAL A 70 17.56 32.10 20.35
CA VAL A 70 18.38 32.70 19.30
C VAL A 70 18.84 31.63 18.32
N ARG A 71 19.51 30.57 18.79
CA ARG A 71 19.98 29.47 17.92
C ARG A 71 18.88 28.91 17.03
N ARG A 72 17.71 28.60 17.61
CA ARG A 72 16.58 28.01 16.88
C ARG A 72 16.05 28.94 15.80
N THR A 73 15.88 30.21 16.13
CA THR A 73 15.41 31.23 15.19
C THR A 73 16.40 31.38 14.03
N THR A 74 17.69 31.39 14.33
CA THR A 74 18.74 31.48 13.30
C THR A 74 18.86 30.21 12.47
N LEU A 75 18.68 29.02 13.07
CA LEU A 75 18.64 27.76 12.33
C LEU A 75 17.46 27.71 11.35
N GLU A 76 16.28 28.15 11.78
CA GLU A 76 15.09 28.19 10.92
C GLU A 76 15.28 29.18 9.76
N ALA A 77 15.97 30.30 10.01
CA ALA A 77 16.30 31.25 8.98
C ALA A 77 17.36 30.69 8.00
N CYS A 78 18.40 30.03 8.51
CA CYS A 78 19.42 29.38 7.68
C CYS A 78 18.84 28.23 6.84
N SER A 79 17.86 27.48 7.34
CA SER A 79 17.26 26.37 6.61
C SER A 79 16.47 26.80 5.36
N LYS A 80 16.14 28.09 5.25
CA LYS A 80 15.43 28.68 4.09
C LYS A 80 16.40 29.15 2.99
N LEU A 81 17.71 29.17 3.27
CA LEU A 81 18.75 29.58 2.32
C LEU A 81 19.20 28.38 1.48
N LEU A 82 18.46 28.07 0.40
CA LEU A 82 18.69 26.88 -0.44
C LEU A 82 20.09 26.85 -1.08
N ASP A 83 20.67 28.02 -1.38
CA ASP A 83 22.03 28.17 -1.92
C ASP A 83 23.13 27.86 -0.89
N GLN A 84 22.79 27.84 0.40
CA GLN A 84 23.69 27.56 1.52
C GLN A 84 23.49 26.16 2.10
N LEU A 85 22.78 25.27 1.40
CA LEU A 85 22.46 23.92 1.90
C LEU A 85 23.70 23.13 2.38
N PRO A 86 24.86 23.11 1.68
CA PRO A 86 26.04 22.41 2.18
C PRO A 86 26.56 22.96 3.51
N ARG A 87 26.53 24.29 3.68
CA ARG A 87 26.93 24.96 4.93
C ARG A 87 25.93 24.68 6.05
N PHE A 88 24.65 24.62 5.72
CA PHE A 88 23.61 24.24 6.66
C PHE A 88 23.76 22.79 7.11
N THR A 89 24.01 21.85 6.20
CA THR A 89 24.34 20.46 6.54
C THR A 89 25.52 20.38 7.51
N ALA A 90 26.65 21.04 7.21
CA ALA A 90 27.81 21.05 8.10
C ALA A 90 27.52 21.64 9.49
N THR A 91 26.64 22.66 9.56
CA THR A 91 26.19 23.24 10.84
C THR A 91 25.36 22.25 11.64
N ILE A 92 24.46 21.52 10.98
CA ILE A 92 23.65 20.47 11.62
C ILE A 92 24.54 19.32 12.10
N GLU A 93 25.53 18.88 11.32
CA GLU A 93 26.52 17.87 11.76
C GLU A 93 27.25 18.31 13.03
N GLN A 94 27.80 19.53 13.03
CA GLN A 94 28.48 20.10 14.20
C GLN A 94 27.58 20.11 15.44
N LEU A 95 26.30 20.44 15.28
CA LEU A 95 25.34 20.45 16.39
C LEU A 95 25.02 19.04 16.89
N LEU A 96 24.93 18.05 16.01
CA LEU A 96 24.69 16.64 16.37
C LEU A 96 25.87 16.01 17.13
N ASP A 97 27.09 16.45 16.83
CA ASP A 97 28.33 16.02 17.50
C ASP A 97 28.64 16.81 18.76
N SER A 98 27.87 17.87 19.05
CA SER A 98 28.06 18.68 20.25
C SER A 98 27.88 17.85 21.53
N PRO A 99 28.70 18.05 22.59
CA PRO A 99 28.47 17.44 23.90
C PRO A 99 27.21 17.98 24.58
N ASP A 100 26.76 19.19 24.22
CA ASP A 100 25.56 19.81 24.76
C ASP A 100 24.29 19.16 24.18
N GLN A 101 23.48 18.57 25.05
CA GLN A 101 22.22 17.96 24.70
C GLN A 101 21.22 18.94 24.07
N ALA A 102 21.21 20.21 24.51
CA ALA A 102 20.31 21.23 23.97
C ALA A 102 20.64 21.53 22.51
N LYS A 103 21.92 21.66 22.18
CA LYS A 103 22.40 21.85 20.80
C LYS A 103 22.02 20.69 19.89
N ARG A 104 22.26 19.45 20.34
CA ARG A 104 21.81 18.25 19.60
C ARG A 104 20.31 18.26 19.36
N TYR A 105 19.51 18.62 20.37
CA TYR A 105 18.07 18.69 20.25
C TYR A 105 17.63 19.71 19.19
N ASP A 106 18.27 20.88 19.15
CA ASP A 106 17.91 21.95 18.23
C ASP A 106 18.15 21.58 16.75
N ALA A 107 19.05 20.63 16.48
CA ALA A 107 19.33 20.08 15.15
C ALA A 107 18.27 19.07 14.64
N ILE A 108 17.59 18.37 15.55
CA ILE A 108 16.69 17.25 15.20
C ILE A 108 15.56 17.61 14.21
N PRO A 109 14.88 18.77 14.29
CA PRO A 109 13.83 19.14 13.34
C PRO A 109 14.31 19.18 11.88
N TYR A 110 15.60 19.35 11.65
CA TYR A 110 16.19 19.59 10.33
C TYR A 110 16.78 18.33 9.69
N LEU A 111 16.76 17.17 10.36
CA LEU A 111 17.34 15.92 9.85
C LEU A 111 16.82 15.49 8.47
N SER A 112 15.57 15.83 8.14
CA SER A 112 14.97 15.52 6.83
C SER A 112 15.41 16.46 5.70
N GLN A 113 15.95 17.64 6.05
CA GLN A 113 16.33 18.69 5.09
C GLN A 113 17.81 18.63 4.72
N VAL A 114 18.64 17.98 5.54
CA VAL A 114 20.09 17.90 5.33
C VAL A 114 20.51 16.60 4.67
N ASP A 115 21.62 16.66 3.92
CA ASP A 115 22.22 15.53 3.23
C ASP A 115 23.20 14.78 4.15
N LEU A 116 22.64 14.09 5.14
CA LEU A 116 23.37 13.17 6.02
C LEU A 116 23.12 11.74 5.62
N SER A 117 24.04 10.84 5.98
CA SER A 117 23.86 9.40 5.80
C SER A 117 22.62 8.91 6.57
N ALA A 118 22.01 7.83 6.09
CA ALA A 118 20.85 7.23 6.75
C ALA A 118 21.20 6.82 8.20
N GLU A 119 22.39 6.28 8.41
CA GLU A 119 22.91 5.86 9.72
C GLU A 119 23.04 7.06 10.67
N GLN A 120 23.59 8.19 10.20
CA GLN A 120 23.70 9.41 11.00
C GLN A 120 22.32 9.95 11.41
N LYS A 121 21.37 9.99 10.47
CA LYS A 121 19.99 10.43 10.72
C LYS A 121 19.28 9.53 11.74
N VAL A 122 19.36 8.22 11.53
CA VAL A 122 18.78 7.21 12.42
C VAL A 122 19.42 7.27 13.81
N ALA A 123 20.75 7.32 13.91
CA ALA A 123 21.45 7.41 15.18
C ALA A 123 21.06 8.67 15.97
N ALA A 124 20.96 9.83 15.30
CA ALA A 124 20.50 11.07 15.92
C ALA A 124 19.05 10.98 16.41
N ALA A 125 18.15 10.43 15.60
CA ALA A 125 16.74 10.22 15.94
C ALA A 125 16.56 9.25 17.12
N ILE A 126 17.27 8.11 17.13
CA ILE A 126 17.24 7.13 18.23
C ILE A 126 17.80 7.74 19.50
N ARG A 127 18.93 8.46 19.43
CA ARG A 127 19.49 9.19 20.57
C ARG A 127 18.49 10.19 21.14
N HIS A 128 17.74 10.88 20.29
CA HIS A 128 16.67 11.76 20.71
C HIS A 128 15.57 10.99 21.47
N LEU A 129 15.05 9.90 20.89
CA LEU A 129 14.02 9.06 21.53
C LEU A 129 14.46 8.53 22.89
N ARG A 130 15.69 8.00 22.99
CA ARG A 130 16.27 7.54 24.28
C ARG A 130 16.22 8.62 25.36
N ASN A 131 16.59 9.85 25.00
CA ASN A 131 16.55 10.97 25.94
C ASN A 131 15.12 11.35 26.38
N GLN A 132 14.13 11.19 25.51
CA GLN A 132 12.72 11.43 25.89
C GLN A 132 12.17 10.26 26.71
N TYR A 133 12.52 9.04 26.35
CA TYR A 133 12.14 7.83 27.06
C TYR A 133 12.66 7.83 28.50
N ALA A 134 13.92 8.25 28.71
CA ALA A 134 14.50 8.45 30.04
C ALA A 134 13.75 9.49 30.90
N LYS A 135 13.02 10.42 30.27
CA LYS A 135 12.17 11.42 30.95
C LYS A 135 10.74 10.93 31.19
N GLY A 136 10.44 9.68 30.84
CA GLY A 136 9.10 9.09 30.97
C GLY A 136 8.17 9.39 29.80
N HIS A 137 8.67 9.92 28.68
CA HIS A 137 7.88 10.09 27.47
C HIS A 137 7.87 8.81 26.63
N GLY A 138 6.72 8.44 26.08
CA GLY A 138 6.62 7.33 25.13
C GLY A 138 7.19 7.66 23.75
N ILE A 139 7.23 6.66 22.87
CA ILE A 139 7.74 6.79 21.49
C ILE A 139 6.94 7.79 20.61
N ASP A 140 5.67 8.02 20.95
CA ASP A 140 4.77 8.94 20.23
C ASP A 140 4.99 10.42 20.60
N TYR A 141 6.04 10.74 21.35
CA TYR A 141 6.35 12.10 21.73
C TYR A 141 6.61 12.99 20.49
N ARG A 142 5.76 14.02 20.32
CA ARG A 142 5.61 14.72 19.04
C ARG A 142 6.62 15.85 18.77
N SER A 143 7.52 16.15 19.71
CA SER A 143 8.34 17.37 19.62
C SER A 143 9.84 17.15 19.81
N PRO A 144 10.64 17.21 18.73
CA PRO A 144 10.27 17.02 17.33
C PRO A 144 9.86 15.57 17.02
N ASN A 145 8.98 15.39 16.03
CA ASN A 145 8.54 14.07 15.59
C ASN A 145 9.63 13.39 14.74
N VAL A 146 10.49 12.62 15.40
CA VAL A 146 11.57 11.86 14.76
C VAL A 146 11.12 10.58 14.08
N LEU A 147 9.89 10.12 14.33
CA LEU A 147 9.37 8.91 13.69
C LEU A 147 9.26 9.04 12.17
N VAL A 148 9.11 10.27 11.66
CA VAL A 148 9.11 10.53 10.20
C VAL A 148 10.46 10.18 9.59
N VAL A 149 11.56 10.62 10.21
CA VAL A 149 12.93 10.34 9.75
C VAL A 149 13.23 8.84 9.84
N LEU A 150 12.84 8.20 10.93
CA LEU A 150 13.03 6.77 11.11
C LEU A 150 12.23 5.94 10.09
N ARG A 151 11.00 6.35 9.74
CA ARG A 151 10.19 5.68 8.70
C ARG A 151 10.76 5.86 7.30
N GLN A 152 11.39 7.00 7.02
CA GLN A 152 12.09 7.22 5.74
C GLN A 152 13.29 6.28 5.57
N HIS A 153 13.88 5.82 6.67
CA HIS A 153 15.02 4.91 6.71
C HIS A 153 14.69 3.63 7.50
N SER A 154 13.59 2.96 7.15
CA SER A 154 13.05 1.82 7.91
C SER A 154 14.04 0.68 8.06
N ASP A 155 14.79 0.36 7.00
CA ASP A 155 15.69 -0.81 6.98
C ASP A 155 16.85 -0.60 7.95
N VAL A 156 17.53 0.56 7.83
CA VAL A 156 18.62 0.97 8.75
C VAL A 156 18.10 1.09 10.19
N THR A 157 16.88 1.60 10.37
CA THR A 157 16.25 1.71 11.68
C THR A 157 16.02 0.33 12.30
N LEU A 158 15.46 -0.63 11.56
CA LEU A 158 15.22 -1.99 12.04
C LEU A 158 16.53 -2.71 12.37
N ASP A 159 17.54 -2.59 11.51
CA ASP A 159 18.86 -3.18 11.76
C ASP A 159 19.47 -2.62 13.05
N THR A 160 19.40 -1.30 13.26
CA THR A 160 19.89 -0.66 14.48
C THR A 160 19.11 -1.10 15.72
N ILE A 161 17.77 -1.22 15.63
CA ILE A 161 16.93 -1.72 16.74
C ILE A 161 17.34 -3.15 17.11
N VAL A 162 17.48 -4.02 16.11
CA VAL A 162 17.85 -5.43 16.29
C VAL A 162 19.24 -5.56 16.88
N GLU A 163 20.21 -4.78 16.39
CA GLU A 163 21.56 -4.73 16.95
C GLU A 163 21.54 -4.37 18.44
N HIS A 164 20.79 -3.32 18.82
CA HIS A 164 20.67 -2.94 20.22
C HIS A 164 19.99 -4.01 21.08
N LEU A 165 18.96 -4.69 20.56
CA LEU A 165 18.31 -5.78 21.28
C LEU A 165 19.22 -6.99 21.46
N ASN A 166 19.99 -7.37 20.43
CA ASN A 166 20.95 -8.49 20.49
C ASN A 166 22.11 -8.22 21.45
N ASN A 167 22.57 -6.98 21.52
CA ASN A 167 23.69 -6.60 22.39
C ASN A 167 23.28 -6.39 23.86
N HIS A 168 22.04 -6.77 24.25
CA HIS A 168 21.44 -6.47 25.55
C HIS A 168 21.61 -5.01 25.95
N GLY A 169 21.38 -4.11 24.99
CA GLY A 169 21.51 -2.67 25.19
C GLY A 169 20.62 -2.16 26.33
N ASP A 170 20.93 -0.96 26.79
CA ASP A 170 20.09 -0.26 27.74
C ASP A 170 18.71 0.08 27.13
N MET A 171 17.67 0.18 27.96
CA MET A 171 16.30 0.48 27.54
C MET A 171 15.69 -0.54 26.55
N PRO A 172 15.69 -1.86 26.85
CA PRO A 172 15.09 -2.86 25.96
C PRO A 172 13.62 -2.58 25.63
N LEU A 173 12.88 -1.97 26.55
CA LEU A 173 11.48 -1.60 26.34
C LEU A 173 11.31 -0.57 25.22
N LEU A 174 12.19 0.44 25.12
CA LEU A 174 12.15 1.42 24.03
C LEU A 174 12.35 0.73 22.67
N TYR A 175 13.33 -0.15 22.57
CA TYR A 175 13.65 -0.83 21.32
C TYR A 175 12.56 -1.82 20.92
N LEU A 176 11.90 -2.48 21.88
CA LEU A 176 10.72 -3.31 21.61
C LEU A 176 9.50 -2.47 21.20
N ASP A 177 9.32 -1.29 21.79
CA ASP A 177 8.27 -0.35 21.39
C ASP A 177 8.47 0.14 19.95
N MET A 178 9.71 0.48 19.61
CA MET A 178 10.07 0.84 18.24
C MET A 178 9.90 -0.35 17.28
N ALA A 179 10.33 -1.55 17.67
CA ALA A 179 10.19 -2.76 16.87
C ALA A 179 8.74 -3.01 16.43
N ASP A 180 7.76 -2.77 17.30
CA ASP A 180 6.34 -2.86 16.96
C ASP A 180 5.94 -1.82 15.88
N VAL A 181 6.36 -0.56 16.06
CA VAL A 181 6.04 0.54 15.14
C VAL A 181 6.67 0.36 13.76
N PHE A 182 7.86 -0.22 13.69
CA PHE A 182 8.58 -0.46 12.43
C PHE A 182 8.31 -1.85 11.83
N GLY A 183 7.44 -2.65 12.45
CA GLY A 183 7.02 -3.93 11.89
C GLY A 183 8.11 -5.01 11.92
N LEU A 184 8.76 -5.18 13.07
CA LEU A 184 9.73 -6.25 13.29
C LEU A 184 9.16 -7.61 12.87
N ASP A 185 9.93 -8.36 12.07
CA ASP A 185 9.59 -9.72 11.68
C ASP A 185 9.76 -10.67 12.88
N VAL A 186 8.63 -10.93 13.56
CA VAL A 186 8.56 -11.81 14.73
C VAL A 186 9.04 -13.24 14.42
N ASP A 187 8.84 -13.73 13.19
CA ASP A 187 9.26 -15.09 12.82
C ASP A 187 10.78 -15.16 12.66
N LYS A 188 11.38 -14.14 12.03
CA LYS A 188 12.84 -14.04 11.87
C LYS A 188 13.56 -13.88 13.21
N TYR A 189 12.99 -13.09 14.13
CA TYR A 189 13.61 -12.75 15.41
C TYR A 189 13.01 -13.50 16.62
N GLN A 190 12.39 -14.66 16.37
CA GLN A 190 11.78 -15.48 17.41
C GLN A 190 12.74 -15.81 18.60
N PRO A 191 14.01 -16.21 18.38
CA PRO A 191 14.91 -16.52 19.50
C PRO A 191 15.13 -15.33 20.43
N LEU A 192 15.30 -14.13 19.86
CA LEU A 192 15.48 -12.88 20.60
C LEU A 192 14.26 -12.56 21.46
N LEU A 193 13.05 -12.70 20.90
CA LEU A 193 11.81 -12.46 21.64
C LEU A 193 11.59 -13.50 22.75
N ILE A 194 11.95 -14.77 22.53
CA ILE A 194 11.91 -15.80 23.58
C ILE A 194 12.85 -15.42 24.73
N GLU A 195 14.04 -14.92 24.44
CA GLU A 195 14.96 -14.46 25.47
C GLU A 195 14.37 -13.30 26.29
N TYR A 196 13.88 -12.24 25.63
CA TYR A 196 13.25 -11.11 26.32
C TYR A 196 11.95 -11.48 27.06
N SER A 197 11.28 -12.57 26.67
CA SER A 197 10.13 -13.10 27.42
C SER A 197 10.50 -13.59 28.83
N ASN A 198 11.78 -13.89 29.07
CA ASN A 198 12.34 -14.26 30.37
C ASN A 198 12.99 -13.08 31.12
N SER A 199 12.88 -11.85 30.60
CA SER A 199 13.40 -10.64 31.26
C SER A 199 12.83 -10.50 32.67
N GLN A 200 13.61 -9.99 33.62
CA GLN A 200 13.12 -9.67 34.97
C GLN A 200 12.16 -8.48 34.97
N ASP A 201 12.26 -7.59 33.97
CA ASP A 201 11.37 -6.45 33.81
C ASP A 201 9.99 -6.90 33.29
N THR A 202 8.96 -6.65 34.09
CA THR A 202 7.57 -7.01 33.75
C THR A 202 7.06 -6.26 32.52
N ALA A 203 7.46 -5.00 32.32
CA ALA A 203 7.02 -4.22 31.17
C ALA A 203 7.62 -4.76 29.87
N VAL A 204 8.89 -5.19 29.90
CA VAL A 204 9.54 -5.88 28.77
C VAL A 204 8.80 -7.18 28.43
N ARG A 205 8.50 -8.02 29.43
CA ARG A 205 7.75 -9.27 29.20
C ARG A 205 6.35 -9.01 28.62
N GLN A 206 5.64 -8.00 29.14
CA GLN A 206 4.33 -7.60 28.62
C GLN A 206 4.42 -7.15 27.17
N ARG A 207 5.46 -6.39 26.81
CA ARG A 207 5.64 -5.91 25.44
C ARG A 207 5.95 -7.04 24.46
N VAL A 208 6.82 -7.97 24.85
CA VAL A 208 7.09 -9.18 24.06
C VAL A 208 5.81 -10.01 23.87
N ALA A 209 5.02 -10.20 24.93
CA ALA A 209 3.77 -10.94 24.85
C ALA A 209 2.78 -10.27 23.87
N ALA A 210 2.72 -8.93 23.85
CA ALA A 210 1.89 -8.19 22.89
C ALA A 210 2.35 -8.39 21.43
N LEU A 211 3.67 -8.35 21.16
CA LEU A 211 4.22 -8.63 19.84
C LEU A 211 3.87 -10.04 19.35
N LEU A 212 4.04 -11.04 20.22
CA LEU A 212 3.70 -12.44 19.92
C LEU A 212 2.19 -12.63 19.70
N ALA A 213 1.35 -11.99 20.50
CA ALA A 213 -0.10 -12.03 20.35
C ALA A 213 -0.55 -11.42 19.02
N ASN A 214 -0.03 -10.25 18.66
CA ASN A 214 -0.31 -9.59 17.38
C ASN A 214 0.08 -10.46 16.18
N ARG A 215 1.21 -11.18 16.28
CA ARG A 215 1.65 -12.13 15.26
C ARG A 215 0.69 -13.32 15.15
N LEU A 216 0.31 -13.93 16.27
CA LEU A 216 -0.61 -15.07 16.31
C LEU A 216 -1.98 -14.70 15.73
N ASP A 217 -2.53 -13.56 16.11
CA ASP A 217 -3.79 -13.04 15.57
C ASP A 217 -3.73 -12.87 14.05
N SER A 218 -2.60 -12.40 13.54
CA SER A 218 -2.40 -12.22 12.10
C SER A 218 -2.33 -13.57 11.37
N GLN A 219 -1.68 -14.59 11.95
CA GLN A 219 -1.70 -15.97 11.41
C GLN A 219 -3.10 -16.57 11.40
N ILE A 220 -3.89 -16.36 12.47
CA ILE A 220 -5.26 -16.86 12.56
C ILE A 220 -6.11 -16.24 11.44
N ARG A 221 -6.07 -14.91 11.29
CA ARG A 221 -6.80 -14.19 10.23
C ARG A 221 -6.41 -14.66 8.83
N GLU A 222 -5.13 -14.94 8.60
CA GLU A 222 -4.67 -15.45 7.31
C GLU A 222 -5.20 -16.86 7.03
N ARG A 223 -5.12 -17.77 8.01
CA ARG A 223 -5.68 -19.12 7.89
C ARG A 223 -7.18 -19.09 7.62
N GLU A 224 -7.94 -18.22 8.28
CA GLU A 224 -9.37 -18.06 8.04
C GLU A 224 -9.67 -17.59 6.61
N ARG A 225 -8.89 -16.63 6.08
CA ARG A 225 -9.00 -16.18 4.68
C ARG A 225 -8.73 -17.32 3.71
N GLN A 226 -7.66 -18.09 3.93
CA GLN A 226 -7.30 -19.24 3.09
C GLN A 226 -8.39 -20.32 3.14
N GLN A 227 -8.90 -20.66 4.32
CA GLN A 227 -10.00 -21.62 4.47
C GLN A 227 -11.28 -21.15 3.79
N LYS A 228 -11.63 -19.86 3.92
CA LYS A 228 -12.79 -19.27 3.24
C LYS A 228 -12.63 -19.35 1.73
N GLN A 229 -11.45 -19.00 1.20
CA GLN A 229 -11.16 -19.10 -0.23
C GLN A 229 -11.25 -20.55 -0.72
N ALA A 230 -10.68 -21.51 0.01
CA ALA A 230 -10.77 -22.93 -0.32
C ALA A 230 -12.22 -23.43 -0.36
N ARG A 231 -13.05 -23.04 0.62
CA ARG A 231 -14.49 -23.38 0.65
C ARG A 231 -15.24 -22.80 -0.54
N LEU A 232 -15.00 -21.53 -0.88
CA LEU A 232 -15.63 -20.88 -2.04
C LEU A 232 -15.22 -21.55 -3.35
N GLN A 233 -13.94 -21.90 -3.51
CA GLN A 233 -13.46 -22.63 -4.68
C GLN A 233 -14.08 -24.02 -4.78
N GLN A 234 -14.18 -24.74 -3.66
CA GLN A 234 -14.84 -26.05 -3.62
C GLN A 234 -16.32 -25.93 -4.01
N GLN A 235 -17.03 -24.93 -3.47
CA GLN A 235 -18.43 -24.70 -3.81
C GLN A 235 -18.61 -24.32 -5.28
N ALA A 236 -17.73 -23.46 -5.83
CA ALA A 236 -17.73 -23.10 -7.24
C ALA A 236 -17.54 -24.34 -8.13
N ARG A 237 -16.57 -25.21 -7.81
CA ARG A 237 -16.34 -26.47 -8.53
C ARG A 237 -17.55 -27.39 -8.48
N LEU A 238 -18.20 -27.53 -7.32
CA LEU A 238 -19.41 -28.35 -7.19
C LEU A 238 -20.58 -27.77 -7.99
N ASN A 239 -20.75 -26.45 -7.99
CA ASN A 239 -21.78 -25.78 -8.77
C ASN A 239 -21.53 -25.93 -10.28
N GLU A 240 -20.28 -25.82 -10.71
CA GLU A 240 -19.89 -26.03 -12.10
C GLU A 240 -20.16 -27.49 -12.54
N GLN A 241 -19.77 -28.48 -11.73
CA GLN A 241 -20.09 -29.88 -12.00
C GLN A 241 -21.60 -30.14 -12.07
N ARG A 242 -22.39 -29.52 -11.19
CA ARG A 242 -23.86 -29.62 -11.21
C ARG A 242 -24.44 -28.99 -12.47
N ALA A 243 -23.92 -27.84 -12.90
CA ALA A 243 -24.34 -27.17 -14.12
C ALA A 243 -24.02 -28.03 -15.36
N GLN A 244 -22.81 -28.59 -15.43
CA GLN A 244 -22.39 -29.49 -16.51
C GLN A 244 -23.27 -30.75 -16.58
N ARG A 245 -23.57 -31.38 -15.42
CA ARG A 245 -24.49 -32.54 -15.38
C ARG A 245 -25.89 -32.17 -15.85
N SER A 246 -26.44 -31.05 -15.37
CA SER A 246 -27.76 -30.58 -15.79
C SER A 246 -27.82 -30.25 -17.29
N GLU A 247 -26.75 -29.67 -17.85
CA GLU A 247 -26.66 -29.42 -19.28
C GLU A 247 -26.59 -30.73 -20.07
N ALA A 248 -25.75 -31.67 -19.66
CA ALA A 248 -25.65 -32.99 -20.29
C ALA A 248 -26.99 -33.75 -20.29
N GLU A 249 -27.75 -33.70 -19.19
CA GLU A 249 -29.08 -34.31 -19.09
C GLU A 249 -30.09 -33.65 -20.06
N LYS A 250 -30.06 -32.30 -20.19
CA LYS A 250 -30.92 -31.59 -21.15
C LYS A 250 -30.63 -32.02 -22.57
N TYR A 251 -29.37 -32.08 -22.98
CA TYR A 251 -28.99 -32.52 -24.33
C TYR A 251 -29.31 -33.99 -24.55
N LEU A 252 -29.13 -34.87 -23.56
CA LEU A 252 -29.51 -36.27 -23.67
C LEU A 252 -31.01 -36.41 -23.97
N SER A 253 -31.87 -35.71 -23.22
CA SER A 253 -33.32 -35.73 -23.45
C SER A 253 -33.73 -35.15 -24.81
N TYR A 254 -32.94 -34.23 -25.36
CA TYR A 254 -33.18 -33.67 -26.68
C TYR A 254 -32.74 -34.65 -27.77
N SER A 255 -31.57 -35.26 -27.63
CA SER A 255 -31.07 -36.28 -28.55
C SER A 255 -32.02 -37.46 -28.67
N GLN A 256 -32.51 -37.99 -27.55
CA GLN A 256 -33.52 -39.05 -27.54
C GLN A 256 -34.75 -38.67 -28.38
N ARG A 257 -35.28 -37.45 -28.20
CA ARG A 257 -36.45 -36.98 -28.96
C ARG A 257 -36.18 -36.84 -30.46
N ILE A 258 -34.97 -36.45 -30.86
CA ILE A 258 -34.60 -36.33 -32.27
C ILE A 258 -34.43 -37.71 -32.90
N ILE A 259 -33.69 -38.60 -32.25
CA ILE A 259 -33.49 -39.97 -32.75
C ILE A 259 -34.84 -40.67 -32.89
N SER A 260 -35.69 -40.68 -31.86
CA SER A 260 -37.02 -41.30 -31.92
C SER A 260 -37.95 -40.72 -33.01
N ARG A 261 -37.65 -39.54 -33.57
CA ARG A 261 -38.44 -38.94 -34.66
C ARG A 261 -38.01 -39.45 -36.04
N TYR A 262 -36.71 -39.71 -36.23
CA TYR A 262 -36.13 -40.02 -37.54
C TYR A 262 -35.71 -41.49 -37.69
N ASP A 263 -35.54 -42.21 -36.58
CA ASP A 263 -35.31 -43.65 -36.49
C ASP A 263 -36.57 -44.41 -36.93
N ALA A 264 -36.64 -44.71 -38.23
CA ALA A 264 -37.78 -45.35 -38.86
C ALA A 264 -37.81 -46.87 -38.59
N ASN A 265 -36.65 -47.46 -38.32
CA ASN A 265 -36.51 -48.88 -38.02
C ASN A 265 -36.55 -49.20 -36.51
N ALA A 266 -36.65 -48.17 -35.65
CA ALA A 266 -36.68 -48.27 -34.19
C ALA A 266 -35.43 -48.97 -33.60
N SER A 267 -34.27 -48.77 -34.23
CA SER A 267 -33.00 -49.35 -33.80
C SER A 267 -32.39 -48.68 -32.56
N GLY A 268 -32.86 -47.49 -32.20
CA GLY A 268 -32.27 -46.65 -31.15
C GLY A 268 -31.08 -45.81 -31.61
N SER A 269 -30.78 -45.85 -32.91
CA SER A 269 -29.72 -45.09 -33.58
C SER A 269 -30.25 -44.55 -34.90
N LEU A 270 -29.63 -43.49 -35.43
CA LEU A 270 -29.88 -43.07 -36.81
C LEU A 270 -28.90 -43.78 -37.73
N GLU A 271 -29.35 -44.27 -38.87
CA GLU A 271 -28.51 -44.75 -39.97
C GLU A 271 -28.40 -43.70 -41.08
N GLN A 272 -27.46 -43.86 -42.01
CA GLN A 272 -27.18 -42.88 -43.06
C GLN A 272 -28.41 -42.41 -43.85
N GLY A 273 -29.26 -43.34 -44.27
CA GLY A 273 -30.48 -43.01 -45.01
C GLY A 273 -31.55 -42.29 -44.17
N GLU A 274 -31.43 -42.29 -42.85
CA GLU A 274 -32.37 -41.63 -41.93
C GLU A 274 -31.93 -40.21 -41.64
N TRP A 275 -30.65 -40.01 -41.31
CA TRP A 275 -30.14 -38.67 -40.99
C TRP A 275 -29.95 -37.78 -42.22
N ASP A 276 -29.80 -38.37 -43.42
CA ASP A 276 -29.74 -37.61 -44.69
C ASP A 276 -31.07 -36.90 -45.01
N LYS A 277 -32.17 -37.34 -44.41
CA LYS A 277 -33.50 -36.69 -44.52
C LYS A 277 -33.66 -35.50 -43.58
N MET A 278 -32.70 -35.28 -42.68
CA MET A 278 -32.75 -34.14 -41.75
C MET A 278 -32.35 -32.86 -42.47
N LEU A 279 -32.93 -31.72 -42.04
CA LEU A 279 -32.62 -30.40 -42.60
C LEU A 279 -31.12 -30.07 -42.51
N MET A 280 -30.45 -30.59 -41.48
CA MET A 280 -29.02 -30.46 -41.29
C MET A 280 -28.48 -31.83 -40.89
N PRO A 281 -27.82 -32.57 -41.81
CA PRO A 281 -27.34 -33.91 -41.55
C PRO A 281 -26.22 -33.85 -40.49
N PRO A 282 -26.35 -34.61 -39.39
CA PRO A 282 -25.38 -34.65 -38.32
C PRO A 282 -24.31 -35.71 -38.55
N SER A 283 -23.85 -35.92 -39.79
CA SER A 283 -22.86 -36.96 -40.11
C SER A 283 -21.59 -36.86 -39.28
N ALA A 284 -21.20 -35.65 -38.85
CA ALA A 284 -20.06 -35.41 -37.96
C ALA A 284 -20.28 -35.88 -36.50
N ALA A 285 -21.45 -36.39 -36.15
CA ALA A 285 -21.73 -36.98 -34.84
C ALA A 285 -21.30 -38.45 -34.75
N ASP A 286 -21.14 -39.15 -35.88
CA ASP A 286 -20.62 -40.52 -35.94
C ASP A 286 -19.10 -40.49 -35.70
N VAL A 287 -18.69 -40.58 -34.43
CA VAL A 287 -17.28 -40.45 -34.03
C VAL A 287 -16.53 -41.78 -34.20
N ASN A 288 -17.24 -42.91 -34.10
CA ASN A 288 -16.64 -44.24 -34.22
C ASN A 288 -16.64 -44.77 -35.68
N GLU A 289 -17.27 -44.04 -36.60
CA GLU A 289 -17.38 -44.31 -38.03
C GLU A 289 -18.06 -45.67 -38.33
N ASP A 290 -19.01 -46.08 -37.48
CA ASP A 290 -19.73 -47.35 -37.66
C ASP A 290 -20.97 -47.22 -38.56
N GLY A 291 -21.23 -46.02 -39.08
CA GLY A 291 -22.38 -45.72 -39.94
C GLY A 291 -23.68 -45.57 -39.16
N LYS A 292 -23.62 -45.43 -37.83
CA LYS A 292 -24.75 -45.20 -36.94
C LYS A 292 -24.46 -44.02 -36.02
N ILE A 293 -25.49 -43.27 -35.68
CA ILE A 293 -25.40 -42.19 -34.70
C ILE A 293 -26.28 -42.56 -33.51
N THR A 294 -25.63 -42.85 -32.39
CA THR A 294 -26.28 -43.16 -31.11
C THR A 294 -26.79 -41.89 -30.40
N VAL A 295 -27.61 -42.08 -29.36
CA VAL A 295 -28.12 -40.99 -28.52
C VAL A 295 -26.98 -40.21 -27.86
N GLU A 296 -25.96 -40.93 -27.40
CA GLU A 296 -24.79 -40.39 -26.73
C GLU A 296 -23.93 -39.58 -27.70
N GLU A 297 -23.65 -40.12 -28.88
CA GLU A 297 -22.91 -39.43 -29.95
C GLU A 297 -23.62 -38.16 -30.41
N TYR A 298 -24.93 -38.23 -30.62
CA TYR A 298 -25.72 -37.06 -30.99
C TYR A 298 -25.77 -36.02 -29.86
N ARG A 299 -25.84 -36.44 -28.59
CA ARG A 299 -25.75 -35.54 -27.42
C ARG A 299 -24.40 -34.83 -27.40
N ASP A 300 -23.30 -35.56 -27.55
CA ASP A 300 -21.95 -35.00 -27.46
C ASP A 300 -21.68 -34.06 -28.63
N TYR A 301 -22.14 -34.40 -29.84
CA TYR A 301 -22.15 -33.50 -31.00
C TYR A 301 -22.87 -32.18 -30.71
N LEU A 302 -24.05 -32.21 -30.09
CA LEU A 302 -24.79 -31.00 -29.74
C LEU A 302 -24.09 -30.16 -28.66
N LEU A 303 -23.51 -30.81 -27.65
CA LEU A 303 -22.73 -30.16 -26.60
C LEU A 303 -21.49 -29.46 -27.17
N GLU A 304 -20.75 -30.12 -28.07
CA GLU A 304 -19.58 -29.54 -28.71
C GLU A 304 -19.95 -28.38 -29.64
N ARG A 305 -21.02 -28.56 -30.43
CA ARG A 305 -21.51 -27.53 -31.33
C ARG A 305 -21.95 -26.27 -30.58
N ASN A 306 -22.53 -26.40 -29.39
CA ASN A 306 -22.94 -25.26 -28.56
C ASN A 306 -21.76 -24.51 -27.94
N LYS A 307 -20.61 -25.17 -27.74
CA LYS A 307 -19.39 -24.56 -27.17
C LYS A 307 -18.58 -23.75 -28.17
N ARG A 308 -18.78 -23.94 -29.47
CA ARG A 308 -18.07 -23.17 -30.51
C ARG A 308 -18.62 -21.74 -30.54
N PRO A 309 -17.78 -20.69 -30.40
CA PRO A 309 -18.24 -19.32 -30.54
C PRO A 309 -18.80 -19.11 -31.96
N LYS A 310 -19.93 -18.38 -32.04
CA LYS A 310 -20.56 -18.01 -33.31
C LYS A 310 -19.80 -16.91 -34.02
#